data_AF-A0A9E1S6V2-F1
#
_entry.id   AF-A0A9E1S6V2-F1
#
_cell.length_a   1.000
_cell.length_b   1.000
_cell.length_c   1.000
_cell.angle_alpha   90.00
_cell.angle_beta   90.00
_cell.angle_gamma   90.00
#
_symmetry.space_group_name_H-M   'P 1'
#
loop_
_entity.id
_entity.type
_entity.pdbx_description
1 polymer ?
#
loop_
_entity_poly.entity_id
_entity_poly.type
_entity_poly.pdbx_seq_one_letter_code
_entity_poly.pdbx_strand_id
1 'polypeptide(L)'
;MKVRTYIWILSSASIGGALLVGIFGWWMFHSTNQLANELHQESKFSGQSAGEYSDVKDFLEVTRGIVVSFEVYPQNYEGIFGVTWDRFTAAKIGLNQISDQYLKNYPQSMLEPIANGLNNLSLSIKTMEKMSVWKEEVNFKGNNSVKKQFNDAREELDQGLNLLEQAAEQFLQNSKFSLDAKQSELNQKEESDLILLSIA
;
A
#
# COMPACT_ATOMS: atom_id res chain seq x y z
N MET A 1 -7.14 -75.49 -8.56
CA MET A 1 -7.01 -74.30 -7.66
C MET A 1 -8.40 -73.89 -7.20
N LYS A 2 -8.61 -73.71 -5.90
CA LYS A 2 -9.93 -73.67 -5.26
C LYS A 2 -10.52 -72.25 -5.30
N VAL A 3 -11.80 -72.14 -5.65
CA VAL A 3 -12.63 -70.91 -5.72
C VAL A 3 -12.44 -69.98 -4.51
N ARG A 4 -12.12 -70.53 -3.33
CA ARG A 4 -11.82 -69.78 -2.11
C ARG A 4 -10.58 -68.88 -2.20
N THR A 5 -9.56 -69.25 -2.99
CA THR A 5 -8.35 -68.42 -3.20
C THR A 5 -8.67 -67.20 -4.07
N TYR A 6 -9.56 -67.34 -5.06
CA TYR A 6 -10.01 -66.23 -5.90
C TYR A 6 -10.80 -65.19 -5.11
N ILE A 7 -11.67 -65.63 -4.19
CA ILE A 7 -12.46 -64.73 -3.34
C ILE A 7 -11.55 -63.95 -2.38
N TRP A 8 -10.54 -64.60 -1.79
CA TRP A 8 -9.57 -63.92 -0.92
C TRP A 8 -8.73 -62.90 -1.68
N ILE A 9 -8.29 -63.21 -2.91
CA ILE A 9 -7.53 -62.26 -3.75
C ILE A 9 -8.40 -61.09 -4.19
N LEU A 10 -9.64 -61.32 -4.63
CA LEU A 10 -10.55 -60.23 -5.01
C LEU A 10 -10.90 -59.32 -3.82
N SER A 11 -11.16 -59.92 -2.65
CA SER A 11 -11.57 -59.17 -1.46
C SER A 11 -10.39 -58.40 -0.85
N SER A 12 -9.18 -58.96 -0.85
CA SER A 12 -7.97 -58.24 -0.41
C SER A 12 -7.50 -57.16 -1.40
N ALA A 13 -7.67 -57.39 -2.71
CA ALA A 13 -7.43 -56.35 -3.72
C ALA A 13 -8.43 -55.19 -3.60
N SER A 14 -9.70 -55.47 -3.31
CA SER A 14 -10.74 -54.45 -3.08
C SER A 14 -10.47 -53.60 -1.84
N ILE A 15 -10.08 -54.21 -0.71
CA ILE A 15 -9.75 -53.50 0.54
C ILE A 15 -8.45 -52.70 0.38
N GLY A 16 -7.45 -53.27 -0.30
CA GLY A 16 -6.19 -52.57 -0.60
C GLY A 16 -6.38 -51.35 -1.50
N GLY A 17 -7.21 -51.47 -2.55
CA GLY A 17 -7.56 -50.34 -3.41
C GLY A 17 -8.28 -49.23 -2.65
N ALA A 18 -9.27 -49.57 -1.81
CA ALA A 18 -10.00 -48.59 -1.00
C ALA A 18 -9.10 -47.85 0.01
N LEU A 19 -8.13 -48.54 0.63
CA LEU A 19 -7.16 -47.93 1.53
C LEU A 19 -6.24 -46.94 0.82
N LEU A 20 -5.77 -47.28 -0.39
CA LEU A 20 -4.94 -46.37 -1.18
C LEU A 20 -5.72 -45.12 -1.57
N VAL A 21 -6.94 -45.27 -2.10
CA VAL A 21 -7.81 -44.14 -2.44
C VAL A 21 -8.10 -43.26 -1.21
N GLY A 22 -8.32 -43.86 -0.04
CA GLY A 22 -8.54 -43.12 1.21
C GLY A 22 -7.32 -42.30 1.66
N ILE A 23 -6.12 -42.89 1.60
CA ILE A 23 -4.87 -42.19 1.97
C ILE A 23 -4.55 -41.07 0.97
N PHE A 24 -4.67 -41.36 -0.34
CA PHE A 24 -4.43 -40.38 -1.40
C PHE A 24 -5.44 -39.23 -1.35
N GLY A 25 -6.73 -39.54 -1.17
CA GLY A 25 -7.78 -38.55 -1.04
C GLY A 25 -7.60 -37.66 0.20
N TRP A 26 -7.21 -38.23 1.34
CA TRP A 26 -6.89 -37.45 2.55
C TRP A 26 -5.71 -36.50 2.34
N TRP A 27 -4.64 -36.97 1.69
CA TRP A 27 -3.47 -36.16 1.42
C TRP A 27 -3.76 -34.99 0.45
N MET A 28 -4.49 -35.24 -0.64
CA MET A 28 -4.94 -34.19 -1.56
C MET A 28 -5.81 -33.15 -0.85
N PHE A 29 -6.83 -33.60 -0.11
CA PHE A 29 -7.72 -32.71 0.62
C PHE A 29 -6.95 -31.83 1.62
N HIS A 30 -5.99 -32.41 2.35
CA HIS A 30 -5.18 -31.65 3.30
C HIS A 30 -4.30 -30.60 2.60
N SER A 31 -3.65 -30.95 1.49
CA SER A 31 -2.80 -30.05 0.72
C SER A 31 -3.58 -28.89 0.11
N THR A 32 -4.75 -29.16 -0.48
CA THR A 32 -5.59 -28.14 -1.12
C THR A 32 -6.22 -27.22 -0.08
N ASN A 33 -6.61 -27.76 1.07
CA ASN A 33 -7.11 -26.95 2.19
C ASN A 33 -6.01 -26.04 2.80
N GLN A 34 -4.75 -26.49 2.80
CA GLN A 34 -3.62 -25.64 3.20
C GLN A 34 -3.46 -24.46 2.23
N LEU A 35 -3.44 -24.71 0.92
CA LEU A 35 -3.33 -23.65 -0.10
C LEU A 35 -4.51 -22.68 -0.07
N ALA A 36 -5.74 -23.17 0.16
CA ALA A 36 -6.90 -22.32 0.33
C ALA A 36 -6.79 -21.41 1.57
N ASN A 37 -6.20 -21.93 2.66
CA ASN A 37 -5.95 -21.13 3.86
C ASN A 37 -4.83 -20.09 3.64
N GLU A 38 -3.76 -20.45 2.94
CA GLU A 38 -2.70 -19.51 2.53
C GLU A 38 -3.26 -18.39 1.63
N LEU A 39 -4.08 -18.75 0.64
CA LEU A 39 -4.79 -17.79 -0.21
C LEU A 39 -5.70 -16.86 0.60
N HIS A 40 -6.41 -17.38 1.60
CA HIS A 40 -7.24 -16.56 2.49
C HIS A 40 -6.42 -15.57 3.32
N GLN A 41 -5.23 -15.97 3.78
CA GLN A 41 -4.30 -15.08 4.48
C GLN A 41 -3.75 -14.01 3.53
N GLU A 42 -3.34 -14.39 2.32
CA GLU A 42 -2.83 -13.46 1.31
C GLU A 42 -3.92 -12.45 0.88
N SER A 43 -5.18 -12.89 0.78
CA SER A 43 -6.32 -12.00 0.51
C SER A 43 -6.51 -10.95 1.60
N LYS A 44 -6.37 -11.32 2.88
CA LYS A 44 -6.40 -10.36 4.00
C LYS A 44 -5.25 -9.37 3.93
N PHE A 45 -4.05 -9.85 3.64
CA PHE A 45 -2.87 -9.00 3.48
C PHE A 45 -3.06 -8.01 2.31
N SER A 46 -3.62 -8.46 1.19
CA SER A 46 -3.96 -7.60 0.06
C SER A 46 -5.01 -6.55 0.39
N GLY A 47 -6.03 -6.92 1.16
CA GLY A 47 -6.99 -5.96 1.69
C GLY A 47 -6.34 -4.89 2.59
N GLN A 48 -5.42 -5.30 3.46
CA GLN A 48 -4.66 -4.36 4.31
C GLN A 48 -3.76 -3.44 3.49
N SER A 49 -3.05 -3.98 2.48
CA SER A 49 -2.21 -3.20 1.57
C SER A 49 -3.00 -2.18 0.75
N ALA A 50 -4.24 -2.51 0.35
CA ALA A 50 -5.14 -1.56 -0.31
C ALA A 50 -5.59 -0.43 0.63
N GLY A 51 -5.85 -0.73 1.91
CA GLY A 51 -6.14 0.27 2.93
C GLY A 51 -4.96 1.21 3.16
N GLU A 52 -3.77 0.65 3.35
CA GLU A 52 -2.52 1.41 3.49
C GLU A 52 -2.28 2.34 2.29
N TYR A 53 -2.45 1.84 1.07
CA TYR A 53 -2.32 2.65 -0.14
C TYR A 53 -3.31 3.83 -0.15
N SER A 54 -4.55 3.60 0.29
CA SER A 54 -5.57 4.66 0.39
C SER A 54 -5.14 5.74 1.38
N ASP A 55 -4.68 5.36 2.57
CA ASP A 55 -4.25 6.32 3.60
C ASP A 55 -3.05 7.16 3.13
N VAL A 56 -2.09 6.53 2.46
CA VAL A 56 -0.96 7.24 1.84
C VAL A 56 -1.46 8.21 0.76
N LYS A 57 -2.43 7.79 -0.06
CA LYS A 57 -2.96 8.63 -1.13
C LYS A 57 -3.70 9.87 -0.59
N ASP A 58 -4.50 9.69 0.46
CA ASP A 58 -5.20 10.77 1.15
C ASP A 58 -4.21 11.78 1.73
N PHE A 59 -3.14 11.30 2.39
CA PHE A 59 -2.06 12.15 2.87
C PHE A 59 -1.38 12.94 1.73
N LEU A 60 -1.05 12.27 0.62
CA LEU A 60 -0.42 12.90 -0.53
C LEU A 60 -1.31 13.99 -1.15
N GLU A 61 -2.62 13.73 -1.27
CA GLU A 61 -3.59 14.69 -1.80
C GLU A 61 -3.68 15.93 -0.91
N VAL A 62 -3.84 15.74 0.40
CA VAL A 62 -3.88 16.84 1.37
C VAL A 62 -2.61 17.68 1.29
N THR A 63 -1.45 17.02 1.26
CA THR A 63 -0.14 17.68 1.27
C THR A 63 0.12 18.46 -0.02
N ARG A 64 -0.12 17.87 -1.19
CA ARG A 64 0.02 18.58 -2.48
C ARG A 64 -0.97 19.75 -2.59
N GLY A 65 -2.15 19.62 -2.00
CA GLY A 65 -3.16 20.68 -1.93
C GLY A 65 -2.71 21.94 -1.16
N ILE A 66 -1.71 21.85 -0.28
CA ILE A 66 -1.11 23.01 0.40
C ILE A 66 -0.55 23.99 -0.63
N VAL A 67 0.14 23.48 -1.65
CA VAL A 67 0.83 24.28 -2.66
C VAL A 67 -0.15 24.80 -3.70
N VAL A 68 -1.09 23.97 -4.15
CA VAL A 68 -2.09 24.33 -5.19
C VAL A 68 -2.83 25.62 -4.83
N SER A 69 -3.09 25.83 -3.53
CA SER A 69 -3.74 27.05 -3.05
C SER A 69 -2.97 28.31 -3.47
N PHE A 70 -1.64 28.31 -3.39
CA PHE A 70 -0.78 29.45 -3.77
C PHE A 70 -0.53 29.59 -5.28
N GLU A 71 -0.86 28.57 -6.07
CA GLU A 71 -0.77 28.63 -7.54
C GLU A 71 -2.03 29.24 -8.17
N VAL A 72 -3.19 29.05 -7.52
CA VAL A 72 -4.50 29.43 -8.07
C VAL A 72 -4.94 30.84 -7.63
N TYR A 73 -4.61 31.28 -6.42
CA TYR A 73 -5.07 32.57 -5.89
C TYR A 73 -3.98 33.65 -5.88
N PRO A 74 -4.35 34.93 -6.10
CA PRO A 74 -3.40 36.03 -6.00
C PRO A 74 -2.89 36.18 -4.56
N GLN A 75 -1.63 36.59 -4.39
CA GLN A 75 -0.88 36.63 -3.12
C GLN A 75 -1.50 37.47 -2.00
N ASN A 76 -2.55 38.24 -2.30
CA ASN A 76 -3.25 39.14 -1.41
C ASN A 76 -4.65 38.63 -0.97
N TYR A 77 -4.99 37.36 -1.24
CA TYR A 77 -6.26 36.80 -0.80
C TYR A 77 -6.21 36.45 0.70
N GLU A 78 -6.83 37.28 1.53
CA GLU A 78 -6.77 37.22 3.01
C GLU A 78 -7.15 35.83 3.59
N GLY A 79 -8.05 35.10 2.93
CA GLY A 79 -8.50 33.77 3.37
C GLY A 79 -7.56 32.61 3.04
N ILE A 80 -6.52 32.81 2.21
CA ILE A 80 -5.71 31.68 1.71
C ILE A 80 -4.84 31.05 2.80
N PHE A 81 -4.32 31.88 3.71
CA PHE A 81 -3.41 31.40 4.75
C PHE A 81 -4.14 30.53 5.77
N GLY A 82 -5.38 30.89 6.15
CA GLY A 82 -6.21 30.05 7.04
C GLY A 82 -6.42 28.64 6.50
N VAL A 83 -6.93 28.53 5.27
CA VAL A 83 -7.15 27.23 4.60
C VAL A 83 -5.84 26.45 4.43
N THR A 84 -4.73 27.16 4.17
CA THR A 84 -3.40 26.55 4.07
C THR A 84 -2.97 25.93 5.40
N TRP A 85 -3.18 26.63 6.52
CA TRP A 85 -2.78 26.14 7.85
C TRP A 85 -3.60 24.93 8.29
N ASP A 86 -4.88 24.88 7.95
CA ASP A 86 -5.72 23.71 8.16
C ASP A 86 -5.18 22.49 7.40
N ARG A 87 -4.80 22.67 6.13
CA ARG A 87 -4.17 21.62 5.31
C ARG A 87 -2.82 21.17 5.86
N PHE A 88 -1.99 22.08 6.37
CA PHE A 88 -0.74 21.69 7.05
C PHE A 88 -0.99 20.83 8.28
N THR A 89 -2.00 21.19 9.08
CA THR A 89 -2.37 20.42 10.26
C THR A 89 -2.80 19.02 9.88
N ALA A 90 -3.68 18.91 8.87
CA ALA A 90 -4.11 17.63 8.33
C ALA A 90 -2.93 16.81 7.73
N ALA A 91 -2.03 17.45 6.98
CA ALA A 91 -0.83 16.78 6.44
C ALA A 91 0.07 16.23 7.54
N LYS A 92 0.33 17.01 8.60
CA LYS A 92 1.12 16.54 9.75
C LYS A 92 0.47 15.37 10.48
N ILE A 93 -0.85 15.40 10.65
CA ILE A 93 -1.61 14.29 11.23
C ILE A 93 -1.49 13.05 10.34
N GLY A 94 -1.68 13.19 9.02
CA GLY A 94 -1.57 12.08 8.07
C GLY A 94 -0.16 11.47 8.05
N LEU A 95 0.88 12.30 8.07
CA LEU A 95 2.27 11.80 8.12
C LEU A 95 2.56 11.02 9.41
N ASN A 96 2.05 11.50 10.56
CA ASN A 96 2.17 10.79 11.82
C ASN A 96 1.40 9.45 11.80
N GLN A 97 0.19 9.43 11.22
CA GLN A 97 -0.57 8.19 11.06
C GLN A 97 0.18 7.16 10.22
N ILE A 98 0.79 7.58 9.11
CA ILE A 98 1.63 6.71 8.28
C ILE A 98 2.83 6.19 9.08
N SER A 99 3.50 7.08 9.81
CA SER A 99 4.63 6.71 10.67
C SER A 99 4.23 5.70 11.76
N ASP A 100 3.05 5.84 12.37
CA ASP A 100 2.62 4.99 13.47
C ASP A 100 2.12 3.63 13.00
N GLN A 101 1.40 3.59 11.87
CA GLN A 101 0.72 2.38 11.40
C GLN A 101 1.56 1.57 10.41
N TYR A 102 2.41 2.23 9.62
CA TYR A 102 3.04 1.65 8.44
C TYR A 102 4.57 1.73 8.47
N LEU A 103 5.18 1.92 9.65
CA LEU A 103 6.64 2.06 9.82
C LEU A 103 7.46 0.90 9.21
N LYS A 104 6.87 -0.30 9.14
CA LYS A 104 7.48 -1.47 8.51
C LYS A 104 7.72 -1.26 7.02
N ASN A 105 6.80 -0.56 6.35
CA ASN A 105 6.80 -0.34 4.91
C ASN A 105 7.44 1.02 4.56
N TYR A 106 7.26 2.02 5.43
CA TYR A 106 7.82 3.36 5.28
C TYR A 106 8.75 3.67 6.46
N PRO A 107 10.07 3.42 6.32
CA PRO A 107 11.01 3.67 7.40
C PRO A 107 11.14 5.16 7.69
N GLN A 108 11.57 5.51 8.91
CA GLN A 108 11.77 6.89 9.33
C GLN A 108 12.68 7.69 8.37
N SER A 109 13.70 7.06 7.78
CA SER A 109 14.58 7.69 6.80
C SER A 109 13.86 8.17 5.53
N MET A 110 12.70 7.60 5.20
CA MET A 110 11.84 8.05 4.10
C MET A 110 10.87 9.15 4.54
N LEU A 111 10.37 9.09 5.77
CA LEU A 111 9.37 10.03 6.28
C LEU A 111 9.98 11.34 6.81
N GLU A 112 11.19 11.29 7.35
CA GLU A 112 11.89 12.45 7.92
C GLU A 112 12.15 13.57 6.89
N PRO A 113 12.60 13.29 5.64
CA PRO A 113 12.69 14.32 4.60
C PRO A 113 11.35 15.03 4.32
N ILE A 114 10.23 14.30 4.36
CA ILE A 114 8.89 14.85 4.14
C ILE A 114 8.49 15.76 5.30
N ALA A 115 8.74 15.33 6.54
CA ALA A 115 8.49 16.14 7.74
C ALA A 115 9.31 17.45 7.71
N ASN A 116 10.57 17.36 7.30
CA ASN A 116 11.45 18.52 7.13
C ASN A 116 10.96 19.44 6.01
N GLY A 117 10.55 18.88 4.86
CA GLY A 117 9.95 19.62 3.76
C GLY A 117 8.69 20.38 4.16
N LEU A 118 7.78 19.75 4.92
CA LEU A 118 6.59 20.39 5.48
C LEU A 118 6.95 21.55 6.42
N ASN A 119 7.96 21.38 7.27
CA ASN A 119 8.43 22.45 8.16
C ASN A 119 9.06 23.61 7.39
N ASN A 120 9.91 23.32 6.40
CA ASN A 120 10.52 24.34 5.54
C ASN A 120 9.46 25.12 4.75
N LEU A 121 8.50 24.42 4.16
CA LEU A 121 7.40 25.04 3.42
C LEU A 121 6.54 25.93 4.34
N SER A 122 6.25 25.47 5.56
CA SER A 122 5.55 26.25 6.59
C SER A 122 6.30 27.54 6.94
N LEU A 123 7.63 27.50 7.09
CA LEU A 123 8.43 28.68 7.40
C LEU A 123 8.41 29.70 6.25
N SER A 124 8.53 29.22 5.01
CA SER A 124 8.44 30.06 3.81
C SER A 124 7.07 30.74 3.69
N ILE A 125 5.98 29.99 3.91
CA ILE A 125 4.61 30.53 3.86
C ILE A 125 4.38 31.57 4.97
N LYS A 126 4.85 31.31 6.20
CA LYS A 126 4.75 32.28 7.29
C LYS A 126 5.51 33.58 6.98
N THR A 127 6.61 33.49 6.23
CA THR A 127 7.36 34.65 5.76
C THR A 127 6.57 35.43 4.69
N MET A 128 5.93 34.72 3.75
CA MET A 128 5.03 35.33 2.76
C MET A 128 3.82 36.02 3.41
N GLU A 129 3.17 35.37 4.38
CA GLU A 129 2.06 35.92 5.15
C GLU A 129 2.45 37.24 5.81
N LYS A 130 3.58 37.25 6.53
CA LYS A 130 4.13 38.46 7.15
C LYS A 130 4.43 39.56 6.15
N MET A 131 4.89 39.26 4.94
CA MET A 131 5.12 40.31 3.93
C MET A 131 3.81 40.81 3.29
N SER A 132 2.81 39.94 3.13
CA SER A 132 1.52 40.30 2.55
C SER A 132 0.69 41.23 3.44
N VAL A 133 0.85 41.13 4.76
CA VAL A 133 0.15 41.95 5.77
C VAL A 133 0.71 43.38 5.83
N TRP A 134 1.99 43.59 5.46
CA TRP A 134 2.65 44.88 5.49
C TRP A 134 2.66 45.46 4.06
N LYS A 135 1.66 46.29 3.75
CA LYS A 135 1.45 46.95 2.43
C LYS A 135 2.59 47.90 1.98
N GLU A 136 3.73 47.96 2.67
CA GLU A 136 4.74 48.98 2.44
C GLU A 136 5.91 48.51 1.56
N GLU A 137 6.04 49.25 0.46
CA GLU A 137 7.16 49.34 -0.48
C GLU A 137 7.77 48.03 -1.00
N VAL A 138 7.52 47.80 -2.30
CA VAL A 138 8.02 46.73 -3.14
C VAL A 138 9.56 46.66 -3.08
N ASN A 139 10.10 45.97 -2.08
CA ASN A 139 11.50 45.57 -2.07
C ASN A 139 11.67 44.35 -2.97
N PHE A 140 11.79 44.60 -4.28
CA PHE A 140 11.82 43.60 -5.36
C PHE A 140 12.80 42.43 -5.10
N LYS A 141 13.93 42.71 -4.43
CA LYS A 141 14.94 41.69 -4.08
C LYS A 141 14.47 40.75 -2.96
N GLY A 142 13.79 41.28 -1.93
CA GLY A 142 13.24 40.48 -0.85
C GLY A 142 12.12 39.55 -1.34
N ASN A 143 11.25 40.06 -2.21
CA ASN A 143 10.14 39.28 -2.76
C ASN A 143 10.62 38.11 -3.63
N ASN A 144 11.66 38.33 -4.45
CA ASN A 144 12.28 37.26 -5.25
C ASN A 144 12.96 36.18 -4.37
N SER A 145 13.61 36.58 -3.26
CA SER A 145 14.27 35.62 -2.36
C SER A 145 13.26 34.72 -1.64
N VAL A 146 12.14 35.26 -1.17
CA VAL A 146 11.12 34.45 -0.47
C VAL A 146 10.38 33.53 -1.43
N LYS A 147 10.07 34.01 -2.64
CA LYS A 147 9.49 33.16 -3.68
C LYS A 147 10.43 32.00 -4.04
N LYS A 148 11.73 32.25 -4.10
CA LYS A 148 12.74 31.19 -4.29
C LYS A 148 12.71 30.19 -3.13
N GLN A 149 12.77 30.65 -1.88
CA GLN A 149 12.71 29.77 -0.70
C GLN A 149 11.43 28.91 -0.64
N PHE A 150 10.29 29.48 -1.04
CA PHE A 150 9.04 28.72 -1.17
C PHE A 150 9.15 27.64 -2.26
N ASN A 151 9.65 27.99 -3.44
CA ASN A 151 9.79 27.05 -4.55
C ASN A 151 10.79 25.92 -4.23
N ASP A 152 11.93 26.26 -3.62
CA ASP A 152 12.95 25.30 -3.20
C ASP A 152 12.36 24.32 -2.16
N ALA A 153 11.66 24.83 -1.13
CA ALA A 153 11.00 24.00 -0.13
C ALA A 153 9.87 23.14 -0.71
N ARG A 154 9.14 23.66 -1.69
CA ARG A 154 8.11 22.91 -2.43
C ARG A 154 8.73 21.74 -3.19
N GLU A 155 9.83 21.97 -3.90
CA GLU A 155 10.48 20.96 -4.72
C GLU A 155 11.09 19.85 -3.86
N GLU A 156 11.75 20.20 -2.75
CA GLU A 156 12.25 19.23 -1.76
C GLU A 156 11.11 18.37 -1.19
N LEU A 157 9.99 18.99 -0.83
CA LEU A 157 8.81 18.26 -0.35
C LEU A 157 8.25 17.33 -1.42
N ASP A 158 8.06 17.81 -2.65
CA ASP A 158 7.48 17.04 -3.75
C ASP A 158 8.32 15.79 -4.08
N GLN A 159 9.65 15.92 -4.07
CA GLN A 159 10.55 14.78 -4.24
C GLN A 159 10.30 13.69 -3.18
N GLY A 160 10.15 14.08 -1.90
CA GLY A 160 9.83 13.15 -0.82
C GLY A 160 8.46 12.49 -1.00
N LEU A 161 7.44 13.27 -1.39
CA LEU A 161 6.10 12.75 -1.66
C LEU A 161 6.07 11.77 -2.84
N ASN A 162 6.84 12.04 -3.90
CA ASN A 162 6.93 11.15 -5.06
C ASN A 162 7.58 9.81 -4.70
N LEU A 163 8.61 9.82 -3.85
CA LEU A 163 9.23 8.58 -3.34
C LEU A 163 8.24 7.77 -2.49
N LEU A 164 7.47 8.43 -1.63
CA LEU A 164 6.45 7.77 -0.83
C LEU A 164 5.34 7.16 -1.70
N GLU A 165 4.87 7.89 -2.72
CA GLU A 165 3.86 7.41 -3.67
C GLU A 165 4.35 6.17 -4.42
N GLN A 166 5.57 6.21 -4.95
CA GLN A 166 6.17 5.07 -5.64
C GLN A 166 6.29 3.84 -4.74
N ALA A 167 6.70 4.02 -3.48
CA ALA A 167 6.78 2.92 -2.52
C ALA A 167 5.39 2.32 -2.25
N ALA A 168 4.37 3.15 -2.03
CA ALA A 168 3.00 2.70 -1.79
C ALA A 168 2.41 1.95 -3.00
N GLU A 169 2.64 2.45 -4.22
CA GLU A 169 2.25 1.76 -5.45
C GLU A 169 2.94 0.40 -5.58
N GLN A 170 4.24 0.34 -5.28
CA GLN A 170 5.00 -0.90 -5.34
C GLN A 170 4.49 -1.92 -4.32
N PHE A 171 4.19 -1.52 -3.09
CA PHE A 171 3.63 -2.43 -2.09
C PHE A 171 2.26 -2.99 -2.52
N LEU A 172 1.38 -2.13 -3.03
CA LEU A 172 0.08 -2.55 -3.53
C LEU A 172 0.21 -3.53 -4.70
N GLN A 173 1.10 -3.24 -5.65
CA GLN A 173 1.34 -4.12 -6.81
C GLN A 173 1.90 -5.47 -6.39
N ASN A 174 2.89 -5.48 -5.50
CA ASN A 174 3.49 -6.71 -5.00
C ASN A 174 2.44 -7.57 -4.28
N SER A 175 1.58 -6.95 -3.48
CA SER A 175 0.52 -7.69 -2.79
C SER A 175 -0.51 -8.29 -3.74
N LYS A 176 -0.92 -7.55 -4.78
CA LYS A 176 -1.81 -8.08 -5.82
C LYS A 176 -1.17 -9.25 -6.56
N PHE A 177 0.10 -9.11 -6.94
CA PHE A 177 0.83 -10.18 -7.62
C PHE A 177 0.94 -11.45 -6.76
N SER A 178 1.25 -11.32 -5.47
CA SER A 178 1.29 -12.45 -4.54
C SER A 178 -0.05 -13.15 -4.41
N LEU A 179 -1.14 -12.38 -4.33
CA LEU A 179 -2.50 -12.93 -4.30
C LEU A 179 -2.85 -13.71 -5.57
N ASP A 180 -2.59 -13.13 -6.74
CA ASP A 180 -2.85 -13.76 -8.04
C ASP A 180 -2.01 -15.03 -8.23
N ALA A 181 -0.75 -15.00 -7.79
CA ALA A 181 0.15 -16.17 -7.82
C ALA A 181 -0.40 -17.30 -6.94
N LYS A 182 -0.87 -17.00 -5.73
CA LYS A 182 -1.48 -17.99 -4.81
C LYS A 182 -2.79 -18.55 -5.36
N GLN A 183 -3.61 -17.72 -6.00
CA GLN A 183 -4.83 -18.18 -6.65
C GLN A 183 -4.52 -19.15 -7.79
N SER A 184 -3.51 -18.82 -8.61
CA SER A 184 -3.06 -19.69 -9.71
C SER A 184 -2.51 -21.03 -9.20
N GLU A 185 -1.73 -21.01 -8.11
CA GLU A 185 -1.22 -22.23 -7.46
C GLU A 185 -2.35 -23.14 -6.98
N LEU A 186 -3.38 -22.57 -6.33
CA LEU A 186 -4.55 -23.33 -5.90
C LEU A 186 -5.30 -23.95 -7.09
N ASN A 187 -5.56 -23.16 -8.14
CA ASN A 187 -6.29 -23.64 -9.32
C ASN A 187 -5.54 -24.80 -10.01
N GLN A 188 -4.21 -24.68 -10.18
CA GLN A 188 -3.39 -25.75 -10.76
C GLN A 188 -3.39 -27.01 -9.89
N LYS A 189 -3.42 -26.84 -8.57
CA LYS A 189 -3.50 -27.96 -7.63
C LYS A 189 -4.85 -28.67 -7.72
N GLU A 190 -5.95 -27.92 -7.76
CA GLU A 190 -7.30 -28.48 -7.92
C GLU A 190 -7.46 -29.24 -9.26
N GLU A 191 -6.94 -28.70 -10.36
CA GLU A 191 -6.93 -29.37 -11.67
C GLU A 191 -6.12 -30.68 -11.63
N SER A 192 -4.92 -30.65 -11.02
CA SER A 192 -4.05 -31.83 -10.90
C SER A 192 -4.67 -32.92 -10.02
N ASP A 193 -5.27 -32.53 -8.89
CA ASP A 193 -5.95 -33.45 -7.98
C ASP A 193 -7.17 -34.10 -8.67
N LEU A 194 -7.92 -33.34 -9.46
CA LEU A 194 -9.05 -33.85 -10.25
C LEU A 194 -8.60 -34.86 -11.31
N ILE A 195 -7.48 -34.60 -12.00
CA ILE A 195 -6.89 -35.55 -12.94
C ILE A 195 -6.47 -36.84 -12.22
N LEU A 196 -5.76 -36.75 -11.10
CA LEU A 196 -5.33 -37.91 -10.31
C LEU A 196 -6.52 -38.75 -9.82
N LEU A 197 -7.59 -38.11 -9.34
CA LEU A 197 -8.83 -38.79 -8.92
C LEU A 197 -9.57 -39.46 -10.08
N SER A 198 -9.46 -38.94 -11.31
CA SER A 198 -10.10 -39.54 -12.48
C SER A 198 -9.37 -40.77 -13.04
N ILE A 199 -8.08 -40.93 -12.71
CA ILE A 199 -7.22 -42.03 -13.15
C ILE A 199 -7.10 -43.14 -12.09
N ALA A 200 -7.25 -42.81 -10.80
CA ALA A 200 -7.19 -43.73 -9.67
C ALA A 200 -8.43 -44.61 -9.52
#